data_AF-A0A4P5RP79-F1
#
_entry.id   AF-A0A4P5RP79-F1
#
_cell.length_a   1.000
_cell.length_b   1.000
_cell.length_c   1.000
_cell.angle_alpha   90.00
_cell.angle_beta   90.00
_cell.angle_gamma   90.00
#
_symmetry.space_group_name_H-M   'P 1'
#
loop_
_entity.id
_entity.type
_entity.pdbx_description
1 polymer ?
#
loop_
_entity_poly.entity_id
_entity_poly.type
_entity_poly.pdbx_seq_one_letter_code
_entity_poly.pdbx_strand_id
1 'polypeptide(L)'
;MLVITVISWLKGIAPFKGFDSGPVAQQIIEPSKEKLQELSALSDLQSEFIDRFFKDSGIFTIEINTNPVFTSLVRDYFEIIYSGGIAEVINREI
;
A
#
# COMPACT_ATOMS: atom_id res chain seq x y z
N MET A 1 11.82 6.53 3.30
CA MET A 1 12.23 5.80 2.06
C MET A 1 11.50 4.47 1.86
N LEU A 2 11.76 3.40 2.62
CA LEU A 2 11.15 2.08 2.36
C LEU A 2 9.61 2.08 2.42
N VAL A 3 9.02 2.78 3.40
CA VAL A 3 7.56 2.93 3.54
C VAL A 3 6.91 3.51 2.28
N ILE A 4 7.48 4.59 1.75
CA ILE A 4 6.99 5.27 0.54
C ILE A 4 7.09 4.33 -0.67
N THR A 5 8.15 3.54 -0.77
CA THR A 5 8.31 2.52 -1.83
C THR A 5 7.17 1.50 -1.79
N VAL A 6 6.86 0.95 -0.61
CA VAL A 6 5.76 -0.03 -0.46
C VAL A 6 4.42 0.57 -0.86
N ILE A 7 4.13 1.79 -0.39
CA ILE A 7 2.88 2.47 -0.69
C ILE A 7 2.75 2.77 -2.18
N SER A 8 3.82 3.28 -2.80
CA SER A 8 3.83 3.63 -4.23
C SER A 8 3.64 2.40 -5.10
N TRP A 9 4.28 1.28 -4.72
CA TRP A 9 4.10 0.00 -5.38
C TRP A 9 2.65 -0.48 -5.27
N LEU A 10 2.08 -0.55 -4.06
CA LEU A 10 0.70 -0.96 -3.83
C LEU A 10 -0.31 -0.12 -4.61
N LYS A 11 -0.14 1.21 -4.65
CA LYS A 11 -1.00 2.10 -5.44
C LYS A 11 -0.98 1.79 -6.94
N GLY A 12 0.14 1.28 -7.46
CA GLY A 12 0.26 0.88 -8.85
C GLY A 12 -0.46 -0.45 -9.14
N ILE A 13 -0.16 -1.48 -8.35
CA ILE A 13 -0.59 -2.85 -8.66
C ILE A 13 -1.95 -3.23 -8.09
N ALA A 14 -2.30 -2.68 -6.92
CA ALA A 14 -3.50 -2.97 -6.15
C ALA A 14 -4.08 -1.66 -5.62
N PRO A 15 -4.53 -0.76 -6.51
CA PRO A 15 -5.10 0.51 -6.08
C PRO A 15 -6.29 0.25 -5.16
N PHE A 16 -6.35 0.99 -4.05
CA PHE A 16 -7.52 0.97 -3.19
C PHE A 16 -8.71 1.63 -3.91
N LYS A 17 -9.93 1.48 -3.38
CA LYS A 17 -11.19 1.97 -3.99
C LYS A 17 -11.15 3.48 -4.27
N GLY A 18 -11.28 3.87 -5.54
CA GLY A 18 -11.38 5.27 -5.97
C GLY A 18 -10.08 5.92 -6.44
N PHE A 19 -8.97 5.18 -6.48
CA PHE A 19 -7.69 5.68 -7.01
C PHE A 19 -7.43 5.17 -8.41
N ASP A 20 -7.19 6.10 -9.33
CA ASP A 20 -6.73 5.80 -10.68
C ASP A 20 -5.20 5.72 -10.69
N SER A 21 -4.67 4.52 -10.94
CA SER A 21 -3.23 4.27 -11.03
C SER A 21 -2.64 4.63 -12.40
N GLY A 22 -3.49 5.00 -13.37
CA GLY A 22 -3.10 5.41 -14.70
C GLY A 22 -2.64 4.25 -15.61
N PRO A 23 -2.43 4.54 -16.91
CA PRO A 23 -2.20 3.51 -17.92
C PRO A 23 -0.85 2.79 -17.78
N VAL A 24 0.15 3.43 -17.13
CA VAL A 24 1.46 2.81 -16.90
C VAL A 24 1.38 1.72 -15.84
N ALA A 25 0.63 1.96 -14.75
CA ALA A 25 0.49 0.98 -13.68
C ALA A 25 -0.26 -0.28 -14.11
N GLN A 26 -1.18 -0.15 -15.08
CA GLN A 26 -1.89 -1.28 -15.68
C GLN A 26 -0.95 -2.26 -16.40
N GLN A 27 0.19 -1.78 -16.89
CA GLN A 27 1.19 -2.58 -17.60
C GLN A 27 2.19 -3.29 -16.67
N ILE A 28 2.14 -3.03 -15.35
CA ILE A 28 3.02 -3.71 -14.39
C ILE A 28 2.68 -5.20 -14.35
N ILE A 29 3.68 -6.02 -14.67
CA ILE A 29 3.66 -7.47 -14.51
C ILE A 29 4.08 -7.75 -13.06
N GLU A 30 3.12 -8.19 -12.26
CA GLU A 30 3.33 -8.54 -10.86
C GLU A 30 2.63 -9.88 -10.58
N PRO A 31 3.37 -10.94 -10.19
CA PRO A 31 2.79 -12.25 -9.89
C PRO A 31 1.70 -12.22 -8.82
N SER A 32 1.82 -11.34 -7.84
CA SER A 32 0.89 -11.26 -6.70
C SER A 32 -0.28 -10.31 -6.94
N LYS A 33 -0.42 -9.75 -8.16
CA LYS A 33 -1.34 -8.66 -8.46
C LYS A 33 -2.79 -9.01 -8.14
N GLU A 34 -3.27 -10.16 -8.62
CA GLU A 34 -4.66 -10.61 -8.39
C GLU A 34 -4.96 -10.73 -6.90
N LYS A 35 -4.10 -11.43 -6.15
CA LYS A 35 -4.24 -11.57 -4.70
C LYS A 35 -4.26 -10.23 -3.98
N LEU A 36 -3.37 -9.31 -4.34
CA LEU A 36 -3.31 -8.00 -3.70
C LEU A 36 -4.53 -7.13 -4.04
N GLN A 37 -5.04 -7.25 -5.27
CA GLN A 37 -6.29 -6.61 -5.68
C GLN A 37 -7.50 -7.18 -4.95
N GLU A 38 -7.56 -8.48 -4.70
CA GLU A 38 -8.60 -9.10 -3.88
C GLU A 38 -8.58 -8.57 -2.44
N LEU A 39 -7.40 -8.48 -1.81
CA LEU A 39 -7.27 -7.91 -0.46
C LEU A 39 -7.73 -6.44 -0.41
N SER A 40 -7.41 -5.67 -1.45
CA SER A 40 -7.89 -4.29 -1.61
C SER A 40 -9.42 -4.24 -1.74
N ALA A 41 -10.02 -5.10 -2.57
CA ALA A 41 -11.46 -5.15 -2.80
C ALA A 41 -12.25 -5.56 -1.54
N LEU A 42 -11.70 -6.46 -0.72
CA LEU A 42 -12.28 -6.95 0.55
C LEU A 42 -12.15 -5.97 1.72
N SER A 43 -11.50 -4.83 1.52
CA SER A 43 -11.27 -3.84 2.56
C SER A 43 -12.15 -2.63 2.34
N ASP A 44 -12.82 -2.16 3.39
CA ASP A 44 -13.68 -0.99 3.33
C ASP A 44 -12.95 0.28 3.73
N LEU A 45 -11.91 0.13 4.56
CA LEU A 45 -10.99 1.20 4.94
C LEU A 45 -9.58 0.94 4.42
N GLN A 46 -8.84 2.03 4.17
CA GLN A 46 -7.44 1.98 3.76
C GLN A 46 -6.57 1.28 4.82
N SER A 47 -6.84 1.53 6.10
CA SER A 47 -6.15 0.89 7.22
C SER A 47 -6.38 -0.63 7.24
N GLU A 48 -7.62 -1.07 6.99
CA GLU A 48 -7.95 -2.50 6.87
C GLU A 48 -7.20 -3.17 5.72
N PHE A 49 -7.05 -2.48 4.58
CA PHE A 49 -6.29 -3.00 3.45
C PHE A 49 -4.82 -3.22 3.83
N ILE A 50 -4.19 -2.25 4.51
CA ILE A 50 -2.81 -2.40 4.97
C ILE A 50 -2.67 -3.53 5.99
N ASP A 51 -3.64 -3.70 6.88
CA ASP A 51 -3.64 -4.79 7.87
C ASP A 51 -3.72 -6.17 7.20
N ARG A 52 -4.62 -6.32 6.22
CA ARG A 52 -4.72 -7.53 5.40
C ARG A 52 -3.48 -7.75 4.56
N PHE A 53 -2.89 -6.69 4.01
CA PHE A 53 -1.65 -6.78 3.25
C PHE A 53 -0.53 -7.39 4.08
N PHE A 54 -0.28 -6.91 5.31
CA PHE A 54 0.76 -7.48 6.15
C PHE A 54 0.41 -8.88 6.69
N LYS A 55 -0.87 -9.17 6.90
CA LYS A 55 -1.30 -10.46 7.47
C LYS A 55 -1.39 -11.58 6.43
N ASP A 56 -1.95 -11.28 5.26
CA ASP A 56 -2.47 -12.29 4.33
C ASP A 56 -1.72 -12.32 2.99
N SER A 57 -0.95 -11.28 2.63
CA SER A 57 -0.29 -11.21 1.31
C SER A 57 0.83 -12.24 1.14
N GLY A 58 1.58 -12.53 2.20
CA GLY A 58 2.79 -13.37 2.14
C GLY A 58 3.98 -12.70 1.43
N ILE A 59 3.94 -11.38 1.22
CA ILE A 59 5.00 -10.63 0.52
C ILE A 59 6.24 -10.45 1.40
N PHE A 60 6.05 -10.08 2.66
CA PHE A 60 7.15 -9.91 3.60
C PHE A 60 7.27 -11.10 4.57
N THR A 61 8.45 -11.21 5.17
CA THR A 61 8.72 -12.17 6.25
C THR A 61 7.90 -11.84 7.50
N ILE A 62 7.75 -12.82 8.39
CA ILE A 62 7.06 -12.66 9.68
C ILE A 62 7.67 -11.51 10.50
N GLU A 63 9.00 -11.35 10.45
CA GLU A 63 9.71 -10.28 11.16
C GLU A 63 9.23 -8.88 10.74
N ILE A 64 9.08 -8.65 9.44
CA ILE A 64 8.61 -7.37 8.90
C ILE A 64 7.10 -7.21 9.12
N ASN A 65 6.31 -8.27 8.88
CA ASN A 65 4.85 -8.24 9.07
C ASN A 65 4.43 -7.98 10.51
N THR A 66 5.28 -8.31 11.49
CA THR A 66 5.00 -8.12 12.91
C THR A 66 5.76 -6.94 13.52
N ASN A 67 6.55 -6.20 12.74
CA ASN A 67 7.23 -5.00 13.21
C ASN A 67 6.21 -3.86 13.39
N PRO A 68 5.90 -3.46 14.64
CA PRO A 68 4.81 -2.51 14.90
C PRO A 68 5.12 -1.09 14.39
N VAL A 69 6.41 -0.70 14.38
CA VAL A 69 6.82 0.62 13.91
C VAL A 69 6.66 0.71 12.40
N PHE A 70 7.17 -0.28 11.67
CA PHE A 70 7.10 -0.28 10.20
C PHE A 70 5.65 -0.37 9.70
N THR A 71 4.87 -1.30 10.26
CA THR A 71 3.46 -1.50 9.85
C THR A 71 2.60 -0.28 10.17
N SER A 72 2.78 0.36 11.33
CA SER A 72 2.10 1.63 11.66
C SER A 72 2.47 2.74 10.68
N LEU A 73 3.77 2.92 10.38
CA LEU A 73 4.20 3.96 9.44
C LEU A 73 3.61 3.74 8.04
N VAL A 74 3.59 2.50 7.55
CA VAL A 74 2.96 2.19 6.26
C VAL A 74 1.46 2.51 6.29
N ARG A 75 0.76 2.16 7.37
CA ARG A 75 -0.66 2.46 7.54
C ARG A 75 -0.93 3.96 7.52
N ASP A 76 -0.22 4.72 8.34
CA ASP A 76 -0.41 6.17 8.51
C ASP A 76 -0.09 6.93 7.22
N TYR A 77 1.03 6.60 6.57
CA TYR A 77 1.42 7.25 5.32
C TYR A 77 0.56 6.81 4.14
N PHE A 78 0.04 5.58 4.12
CA PHE A 78 -0.85 5.15 3.05
C PHE A 78 -2.11 6.01 3.03
N GLU A 79 -2.71 6.28 4.20
CA GLU A 79 -3.88 7.14 4.32
C GLU A 79 -3.63 8.58 3.85
N ILE A 80 -2.48 9.16 4.24
CA ILE A 80 -2.07 10.50 3.78
C ILE A 80 -1.87 10.53 2.27
N ILE A 81 -1.10 9.59 1.71
CA ILE A 81 -0.77 9.56 0.27
C ILE A 81 -2.00 9.29 -0.58
N TYR A 82 -2.97 8.57 -0.03
CA TYR A 82 -4.21 8.28 -0.73
C TYR A 82 -5.16 9.47 -0.72
N SER A 83 -5.22 10.22 0.38
CA SER A 83 -6.14 11.36 0.54
C SER A 83 -5.58 12.68 -0.05
N GLY A 84 -4.28 12.94 0.11
CA GLY A 84 -3.62 14.19 -0.27
C GLY A 84 -2.51 14.06 -1.32
N GLY A 85 -2.21 12.84 -1.76
CA GLY A 85 -1.13 12.58 -2.73
C GLY A 85 0.26 12.52 -2.09
N ILE A 86 1.26 12.17 -2.89
CA ILE A 86 2.61 11.88 -2.37
C ILE A 86 3.39 13.13 -1.91
N ALA A 87 3.03 14.31 -2.44
CA ALA A 87 3.67 15.58 -2.08
C ALA A 87 3.48 15.94 -0.60
N GLU A 88 2.33 15.57 -0.01
CA GLU A 88 2.06 15.81 1.41
C GLU A 88 2.99 15.03 2.35
N VAL A 89 3.48 13.86 1.91
CA VAL A 89 4.41 13.05 2.70
C VAL A 89 5.84 13.56 2.56
N ILE A 90 6.25 13.92 1.35
CA ILE A 90 7.59 14.46 1.10
C ILE A 90 7.82 15.74 1.93
N ASN A 91 6.81 16.59 2.06
CA ASN A 91 6.88 17.82 2.86
C ASN A 91 6.90 17.58 4.39
N ARG A 92 6.67 16.34 4.86
CA ARG A 92 6.74 15.96 6.28
C ARG A 92 8.05 15.28 6.66
N GLU A 93 8.86 14.86 5.69
CA GLU A 93 10.17 14.22 5.89
C GLU A 93 11.35 15.01 5.27
N ILE A 94 11.22 16.34 5.17
CA ILE A 94 12.36 17.30 5.02
C ILE A 94 12.29 18.30 6.16
#